data_AF-A0A7Z9IV51-F1
#
_entry.id   AF-A0A7Z9IV51-F1
#
_cell.length_a   1.000
_cell.length_b   1.000
_cell.length_c   1.000
_cell.angle_alpha   90.00
_cell.angle_beta   90.00
_cell.angle_gamma   90.00
#
_symmetry.space_group_name_H-M   'P 1'
#
loop_
_entity.id
_entity.type
_entity.pdbx_description
1 polymer ?
#
loop_
_entity_poly.entity_id
_entity_poly.type
_entity_poly.pdbx_seq_one_letter_code
_entity_poly.pdbx_strand_id
1 'polypeptide(L)'
;MEAIPLSSQFDVSEEELSRARLYRLLSRLLGAPADDELLLFLRSLKGDDSPLGQGLAALSGVADRLSVEEVAQEFNDLFIGVIQGELLPYGSHYLTGFLNEKPLAELRGA
;
A
#
# COMPACT_ATOMS: atom_id res chain seq x y z
N MET A 1 6.74 -32.08 -8.85
CA MET A 1 6.17 -30.76 -8.51
C MET A 1 4.79 -30.72 -9.14
N GLU A 2 3.78 -31.18 -8.41
CA GLU A 2 2.41 -31.20 -8.91
C GLU A 2 1.89 -29.76 -8.84
N ALA A 3 1.49 -29.21 -9.99
CA ALA A 3 0.96 -27.85 -10.04
C ALA A 3 -0.31 -27.82 -9.19
N ILE A 4 -0.31 -27.02 -8.12
CA ILE A 4 -1.50 -26.76 -7.32
C ILE A 4 -2.54 -26.18 -8.29
N PRO A 5 -3.65 -26.88 -8.57
CA PRO A 5 -4.68 -26.33 -9.42
C PRO A 5 -5.29 -25.15 -8.67
N LEU A 6 -5.13 -23.94 -9.21
CA LEU A 6 -5.90 -22.79 -8.78
C LEU A 6 -7.35 -23.08 -9.18
N SER A 7 -8.14 -23.60 -8.24
CA SER A 7 -9.56 -23.88 -8.43
C SER A 7 -10.26 -22.60 -8.88
N SER A 8 -10.71 -22.57 -10.13
CA SER A 8 -11.27 -21.41 -10.81
C SER A 8 -12.75 -21.18 -10.48
N GLN A 9 -13.15 -21.28 -9.21
CA GLN A 9 -14.53 -21.03 -8.78
C GLN A 9 -14.54 -20.34 -7.41
N PHE A 10 -14.14 -19.08 -7.39
CA PHE A 10 -14.57 -18.19 -6.31
C PHE A 10 -15.60 -17.25 -6.90
N ASP A 11 -16.86 -17.40 -6.49
CA ASP A 11 -17.86 -16.36 -6.65
C ASP A 11 -17.51 -15.25 -5.64
N VAL A 12 -16.50 -14.45 -6.01
CA VAL A 12 -15.99 -13.38 -5.16
C VAL A 12 -17.00 -12.24 -5.24
N SER A 13 -17.59 -11.89 -4.10
CA SER A 13 -18.53 -10.78 -4.05
C SER A 13 -17.86 -9.47 -4.53
N GLU A 14 -18.67 -8.54 -5.03
CA GLU A 14 -18.18 -7.21 -5.43
C GLU A 14 -17.51 -6.48 -4.25
N GLU A 15 -17.96 -6.73 -3.02
CA GLU A 15 -17.35 -6.20 -1.80
C GLU A 15 -15.93 -6.73 -1.61
N GLU A 16 -15.72 -8.05 -1.73
CA GLU A 16 -14.39 -8.66 -1.60
C GLU A 16 -13.44 -8.19 -2.71
N LEU A 17 -13.94 -8.04 -3.94
CA LEU A 17 -13.17 -7.45 -5.04
C LEU A 17 -12.77 -6.00 -4.75
N SER A 18 -13.69 -5.21 -4.19
CA SER A 18 -13.43 -3.81 -3.81
C SER A 18 -12.40 -3.72 -2.69
N ARG A 19 -12.50 -4.60 -1.69
CA ARG A 19 -11.55 -4.74 -0.59
C ARG A 19 -10.15 -5.08 -1.11
N ALA A 20 -10.06 -6.07 -2.00
CA ALA A 20 -8.80 -6.48 -2.61
C ALA A 20 -8.16 -5.35 -3.43
N ARG A 21 -8.97 -4.57 -4.18
CA ARG A 21 -8.48 -3.41 -4.95
C ARG A 21 -7.92 -2.33 -4.03
N LEU A 22 -8.60 -2.04 -2.92
CA LEU A 22 -8.12 -1.07 -1.93
C LEU A 22 -6.80 -1.53 -1.27
N TYR A 23 -6.72 -2.79 -0.83
CA TYR A 23 -5.48 -3.33 -0.27
C TYR A 23 -4.33 -3.33 -1.29
N ARG A 24 -4.62 -3.59 -2.56
CA ARG A 24 -3.62 -3.49 -3.63
C ARG A 24 -3.13 -2.05 -3.83
N LEU A 25 -4.02 -1.07 -3.73
CA LEU A 25 -3.62 0.34 -3.80
C LEU A 25 -2.70 0.70 -2.63
N LEU A 26 -3.09 0.34 -1.41
CA LEU A 26 -2.29 0.57 -0.21
C LEU A 26 -0.92 -0.12 -0.28
N SER A 27 -0.87 -1.37 -0.76
CA SER A 27 0.40 -2.10 -0.88
C SER A 27 1.35 -1.46 -1.90
N ARG A 28 0.81 -0.92 -3.01
CA ARG A 28 1.61 -0.18 -3.99
C ARG A 28 2.18 1.12 -3.42
N LEU A 29 1.38 1.87 -2.65
CA LEU A 29 1.80 3.16 -2.07
C LEU A 29 2.78 3.02 -0.90
N LEU A 30 2.66 1.95 -0.11
CA LEU A 30 3.51 1.73 1.06
C LEU A 30 4.74 0.86 0.77
N GLY A 31 4.75 0.13 -0.36
CA GLY A 31 5.83 -0.79 -0.71
C GLY A 31 6.96 -0.17 -1.54
N ALA A 32 6.68 0.88 -2.29
CA ALA A 32 7.62 1.55 -3.18
C ALA A 32 7.17 2.99 -3.48
N PRO A 33 8.08 3.89 -3.89
CA PRO A 33 7.68 5.20 -4.39
C PRO A 33 6.75 5.06 -5.60
N ALA A 34 5.75 5.95 -5.71
CA ALA A 34 4.82 5.93 -6.83
C ALA A 34 5.54 6.26 -8.15
N ASP A 35 5.31 5.42 -9.17
CA ASP A 35 5.75 5.65 -10.55
C ASP A 35 4.74 6.52 -11.31
N ASP A 36 5.09 6.93 -12.54
CA ASP A 36 4.22 7.75 -13.40
C ASP A 36 2.83 7.13 -13.59
N GLU A 37 2.79 5.80 -13.77
CA GLU A 37 1.54 5.06 -13.99
C GLU A 37 0.63 5.13 -12.75
N LEU A 38 1.19 4.85 -11.56
CA LEU A 38 0.45 4.93 -10.32
C LEU A 38 0.02 6.37 -10.05
N LEU A 39 0.88 7.36 -10.24
CA LEU A 39 0.56 8.75 -10.00
C LEU A 39 -0.57 9.23 -10.92
N LEU A 40 -0.55 8.86 -12.20
CA LEU A 40 -1.65 9.14 -13.13
C LEU A 40 -2.95 8.44 -12.71
N PHE A 41 -2.87 7.20 -12.25
CA PHE A 41 -4.03 6.49 -11.70
C PHE A 41 -4.60 7.22 -10.47
N LEU A 42 -3.76 7.67 -9.53
CA LEU A 42 -4.19 8.40 -8.33
C LEU A 42 -4.94 9.69 -8.68
N ARG A 43 -4.47 10.44 -9.69
CA ARG A 43 -5.15 11.65 -10.19
C ARG A 43 -6.54 11.34 -10.73
N SER A 44 -6.75 10.14 -11.28
CA SER A 44 -8.05 9.72 -11.82
C SER A 44 -9.07 9.31 -10.75
N LEU A 45 -8.62 9.05 -9.51
CA LEU A 45 -9.48 8.59 -8.43
C LEU A 45 -10.63 9.57 -8.18
N LYS A 46 -11.78 9.02 -7.85
CA LYS A 46 -12.98 9.76 -7.44
C LYS A 46 -13.37 9.33 -6.05
N GLY A 47 -13.90 10.29 -5.30
CA GLY A 47 -14.50 10.08 -3.99
C GLY A 47 -16.01 10.27 -4.03
N ASP A 48 -16.67 9.74 -3.02
CA ASP A 48 -18.03 10.09 -2.62
C ASP A 48 -18.03 10.72 -1.22
N ASP A 49 -19.22 10.95 -0.66
CA ASP A 49 -19.38 11.59 0.65
C ASP A 49 -19.01 10.66 1.83
N SER A 50 -18.67 9.38 1.57
CA SER A 50 -18.20 8.50 2.64
C SER A 50 -16.81 8.91 3.14
N PRO A 51 -16.40 8.53 4.36
CA PRO A 51 -15.05 8.81 4.85
C PRO A 51 -13.94 8.26 3.94
N LEU A 52 -14.15 7.08 3.35
CA LEU A 52 -13.20 6.49 2.41
C LEU A 52 -13.17 7.30 1.10
N GLY A 53 -14.34 7.66 0.57
CA GLY A 53 -14.48 8.47 -0.63
C GLY A 53 -13.76 9.82 -0.49
N GLN A 54 -13.98 10.52 0.62
CA GLN A 54 -13.30 11.77 0.93
C GLN A 54 -11.77 11.60 0.99
N GLY A 55 -11.28 10.50 1.59
CA GLY A 55 -9.86 10.17 1.61
C GLY A 55 -9.27 9.95 0.22
N LEU A 56 -9.99 9.24 -0.66
CA LEU A 56 -9.57 9.02 -2.05
C LEU A 56 -9.57 10.32 -2.86
N ALA A 57 -10.57 11.20 -2.67
CA ALA A 57 -10.62 12.52 -3.31
C ALA A 57 -9.46 13.42 -2.84
N ALA A 58 -9.15 13.39 -1.54
CA ALA A 58 -8.01 14.14 -1.00
C ALA A 58 -6.68 13.63 -1.58
N LEU A 59 -6.49 12.30 -1.66
CA LEU A 59 -5.32 11.68 -2.27
C LEU A 59 -5.16 12.07 -3.75
N SER A 60 -6.26 12.05 -4.52
CA SER A 60 -6.30 12.53 -5.90
C SER A 60 -5.85 13.98 -6.01
N GLY A 61 -6.38 14.87 -5.18
CA GLY A 61 -6.02 16.29 -5.20
C GLY A 61 -4.57 16.58 -4.79
N VAL A 62 -3.95 15.72 -3.97
CA VAL A 62 -2.51 15.77 -3.69
C VAL A 62 -1.71 15.29 -4.90
N ALA A 63 -2.08 14.14 -5.48
CA ALA A 63 -1.41 13.58 -6.64
C ALA A 63 -1.39 14.53 -7.86
N ASP A 64 -2.41 15.38 -8.02
CA ASP A 64 -2.47 16.40 -9.07
C ASP A 64 -1.38 17.48 -8.97
N ARG A 65 -0.76 17.65 -7.80
CA ARG A 65 0.19 18.74 -7.52
C ARG A 65 1.64 18.27 -7.36
N LEU A 66 1.88 16.97 -7.35
CA LEU A 66 3.19 16.39 -7.12
C LEU A 66 3.78 15.79 -8.40
N SER A 67 5.10 15.85 -8.53
CA SER A 67 5.88 15.12 -9.51
C SER A 67 6.33 13.75 -8.99
N VAL A 68 6.78 12.86 -9.87
CA VAL A 68 7.33 11.55 -9.48
C VAL A 68 8.59 11.72 -8.63
N GLU A 69 9.42 12.73 -8.92
CA GLU A 69 10.62 13.04 -8.15
C GLU A 69 10.27 13.48 -6.72
N GLU A 70 9.24 14.33 -6.56
CA GLU A 70 8.78 14.77 -5.24
C GLU A 70 8.24 13.61 -4.41
N VAL A 71 7.41 12.75 -5.01
CA VAL A 71 6.86 11.57 -4.33
C VAL A 71 7.96 10.56 -3.99
N ALA A 72 8.95 10.38 -4.87
CA ALA A 72 10.09 9.51 -4.60
C ALA A 72 10.96 10.03 -3.45
N GLN A 73 11.16 11.35 -3.37
CA GLN A 73 11.87 11.96 -2.25
C GLN A 73 11.09 11.78 -0.94
N GLU A 74 9.78 12.05 -0.94
CA GLU A 74 8.91 11.86 0.23
C GLU A 74 8.93 10.41 0.73
N PHE A 75 8.86 9.43 -0.16
CA PHE A 75 8.96 8.01 0.20
C PHE A 75 10.31 7.68 0.85
N ASN A 76 11.40 8.23 0.31
CA ASN A 76 12.74 8.03 0.88
C ASN A 76 12.83 8.64 2.26
N ASP A 77 12.38 9.88 2.46
CA ASP A 77 12.42 10.55 3.76
C ASP A 77 11.58 9.79 4.80
N LEU A 78 10.39 9.33 4.39
CA LEU A 78 9.45 8.65 5.28
C LEU A 78 9.91 7.25 5.70
N PHE A 79 10.42 6.43 4.78
CA PHE A 79 10.62 4.99 5.04
C PHE A 79 12.08 4.52 5.00
N ILE A 80 12.97 5.26 4.35
CA ILE A 80 14.36 4.85 4.14
C ILE A 80 15.29 5.70 5.02
N GLY A 81 15.25 7.02 4.84
CA GLY A 81 16.13 8.00 5.46
C GLY A 81 17.61 7.76 5.16
N VAL A 82 18.49 8.57 5.74
CA VAL A 82 19.95 8.36 5.65
C VAL A 82 20.43 7.38 6.72
N ILE A 83 19.88 7.50 7.93
CA ILE A 83 20.19 6.63 9.08
C ILE A 83 18.96 5.77 9.39
N GLN A 84 17.78 6.38 9.36
CA GLN A 84 16.49 5.74 9.54
C GLN A 84 15.43 6.65 8.92
N GLY A 85 14.42 6.08 8.27
CA GLY A 85 13.22 6.83 7.87
C GLY A 85 12.43 7.32 9.09
N GLU A 86 11.57 8.31 8.89
CA GLU A 86 10.67 8.80 9.93
C GLU A 86 9.76 7.68 10.49
N LEU A 87 9.44 6.69 9.65
CA LEU A 87 8.66 5.51 9.96
C LEU A 87 9.39 4.23 9.52
N LEU A 88 9.14 3.13 10.23
CA LEU A 88 9.63 1.81 9.86
C LEU A 88 8.45 0.97 9.37
N PRO A 89 8.36 0.61 8.07
CA PRO A 89 7.19 -0.09 7.51
C PRO A 89 7.16 -1.59 7.88
N TYR A 90 7.45 -1.92 9.14
CA TYR A 90 7.56 -3.29 9.65
C TYR A 90 6.66 -3.48 10.88
N GLY A 91 5.66 -4.35 10.74
CA GLY A 91 4.74 -4.66 11.84
C GLY A 91 5.43 -5.21 13.09
N SER A 92 6.52 -5.97 12.94
CA SER A 92 7.30 -6.47 14.08
C SER A 92 7.86 -5.35 14.97
N HIS A 93 8.33 -4.25 14.38
CA HIS A 93 8.84 -3.12 15.15
C HIS A 93 7.76 -2.49 16.04
N TYR A 94 6.53 -2.34 15.55
CA TYR A 94 5.45 -1.75 16.34
C TYR A 94 4.84 -2.73 17.37
N LEU A 95 4.99 -4.03 17.14
CA LEU A 95 4.48 -5.06 18.05
C LEU A 95 5.47 -5.42 19.17
N THR A 96 6.78 -5.37 18.90
CA THR A 96 7.82 -5.84 19.83
C THR A 96 8.92 -4.84 20.12
N GLY A 97 9.01 -3.74 19.36
CA GLY A 97 10.14 -2.80 19.39
C GLY A 97 11.31 -3.20 18.48
N PHE A 98 11.29 -4.39 17.88
CA PHE A 98 12.43 -4.93 17.14
C PHE A 98 12.04 -5.41 15.74
N LEU A 99 12.97 -5.24 14.78
CA LEU A 99 12.78 -5.66 13.40
C LEU A 99 12.91 -7.18 13.27
N ASN A 100 12.13 -7.77 12.36
CA ASN A 100 12.20 -9.19 11.97
C ASN A 100 12.01 -10.21 13.12
N GLU A 101 11.31 -9.82 14.18
CA GLU A 101 11.05 -10.67 15.34
C GLU A 101 9.89 -11.67 15.15
N LYS A 102 9.52 -12.36 16.25
CA LYS A 102 8.43 -13.35 16.34
C LYS A 102 7.19 -13.06 15.49
N PRO A 103 6.61 -11.84 15.44
CA PRO A 103 5.44 -11.59 14.59
C PRO A 103 5.67 -11.86 13.09
N LEU A 104 6.89 -11.61 12.59
CA LEU A 104 7.23 -11.93 11.20
C LEU A 104 7.37 -13.45 10.97
N ALA A 105 7.88 -14.18 11.97
CA ALA A 105 7.95 -15.64 11.90
C ALA A 105 6.55 -16.26 11.85
N GLU A 106 5.64 -15.81 12.71
CA GLU A 106 4.23 -16.22 12.72
C GLU A 106 3.55 -15.90 11.38
N LEU A 107 3.77 -14.71 10.81
CA LEU A 107 3.24 -14.33 9.50
C LEU A 107 3.71 -15.25 8.36
N ARG A 108 4.94 -15.76 8.44
CA ARG A 108 5.52 -16.68 7.44
C ARG A 108 5.04 -18.14 7.60
N GLY A 109 4.23 -18.44 8.62
CA GLY A 109 3.72 -19.78 8.88
C GLY A 109 4.70 -20.69 9.65
N ALA A 110 5.54 -20.10 10.50
CA ALA A 110 6.36 -20.85 11.45
C ALA A 110 5.52 -21.53 12.54
#